data_AF-A0A834M9F5-F1
#
_entry.id   AF-A0A834M9F5-F1
#
_cell.length_a   1.000
_cell.length_b   1.000
_cell.length_c   1.000
_cell.angle_alpha   90.00
_cell.angle_beta   90.00
_cell.angle_gamma   90.00
#
_symmetry.space_group_name_H-M   'P 1'
#
loop_
_entity.id
_entity.type
_entity.pdbx_description
1 polymer ?
#
loop_
_entity_poly.entity_id
_entity_poly.type
_entity_poly.pdbx_seq_one_letter_code
_entity_poly.pdbx_strand_id
1 'polypeptide(L)' 'VAIDTLEELIDSKLTYGGWGEINRHFFESSPDEMIRRIGDNFETVDNDELAMDKVIRGKFAFYENTYFLKEAVVKRQLK' A
#
# COMPACT_ATOMS: atom_id res chain seq x y z
N VAL A 1 3.59 -11.27 13.20
CA VAL A 1 4.40 -10.03 13.35
C VAL A 1 3.55 -8.91 12.79
N ALA A 2 3.35 -7.84 13.55
CA ALA A 2 2.68 -6.63 13.06
C ALA A 2 3.72 -5.73 12.39
N ILE A 3 3.30 -4.95 11.38
CA ILE A 3 4.13 -3.94 10.72
C ILE A 3 3.42 -2.62 10.98
N ASP A 4 4.04 -1.77 11.79
CA ASP A 4 3.47 -0.53 12.29
C ASP A 4 4.28 0.70 11.84
N THR A 5 5.51 0.52 11.32
CA THR A 5 6.33 1.60 10.75
C THR A 5 6.70 1.37 9.28
N LEU A 6 7.14 2.45 8.63
CA LEU A 6 7.60 2.37 7.24
C LEU A 6 8.94 1.65 7.13
N GLU A 7 9.82 1.77 8.12
CA GLU A 7 11.07 1.00 8.21
C GLU A 7 10.77 -0.50 8.29
N GLU A 8 9.84 -0.91 9.15
CA GLU A 8 9.39 -2.30 9.25
C GLU A 8 8.78 -2.78 7.93
N LEU A 9 8.06 -1.91 7.20
CA LEU A 9 7.51 -2.25 5.88
C LEU A 9 8.61 -2.46 4.85
N ILE A 10 9.61 -1.58 4.79
CA ILE A 10 10.75 -1.69 3.87
C ILE A 10 11.58 -2.94 4.14
N ASP A 11 11.79 -3.25 5.42
CA ASP A 11 12.52 -4.45 5.85
C ASP A 11 11.68 -5.72 5.72
N SER A 12 10.36 -5.58 5.60
CA SER A 12 9.47 -6.71 5.33
C SER A 12 9.66 -7.22 3.89
N LYS A 13 9.40 -8.51 3.67
CA LYS A 13 9.33 -9.09 2.32
C LYS A 13 7.98 -8.84 1.63
N LEU A 14 7.17 -7.91 2.15
CA LEU A 14 5.89 -7.57 1.54
C LEU A 14 6.11 -6.65 0.35
N THR A 15 5.31 -6.88 -0.69
CA THR A 15 5.12 -5.87 -1.73
C THR A 15 4.26 -4.72 -1.20
N TYR A 16 4.44 -3.51 -1.71
CA TYR A 16 3.65 -2.36 -1.30
C TYR A 16 3.43 -1.38 -2.45
N GLY A 17 2.35 -0.62 -2.37
CA GLY A 17 1.94 0.24 -3.48
C GLY A 17 0.56 0.84 -3.28
N GLY A 18 -0.02 1.38 -4.33
CA GLY A 18 -1.24 2.17 -4.26
C GLY A 18 -1.82 2.48 -5.63
N TRP A 19 -2.94 3.20 -5.65
CA TRP A 19 -3.63 3.52 -6.89
C TRP A 19 -3.00 4.72 -7.60
N GLY A 20 -2.70 4.57 -8.89
CA GLY A 20 -2.31 5.66 -9.78
C GLY A 20 -0.90 6.22 -9.60
N GLU A 21 -0.37 6.79 -10.70
CA GLU A 21 0.98 7.37 -10.75
C GLU A 21 1.17 8.59 -9.84
N ILE A 22 0.08 9.29 -9.50
CA ILE A 22 0.13 10.45 -8.60
C ILE A 22 0.62 10.02 -7.21
N ASN A 23 0.13 8.89 -6.69
CA ASN A 23 0.55 8.39 -5.40
C ASN A 23 2.01 7.94 -5.45
N ARG A 24 2.43 7.26 -6.53
CA ARG A 24 3.85 6.91 -6.75
C ARG A 24 4.75 8.14 -6.73
N HIS A 25 4.41 9.16 -7.51
CA HIS A 25 5.19 10.41 -7.58
C HIS A 25 5.24 11.18 -6.25
N PHE A 26 4.19 11.10 -5.43
CA PHE A 26 4.22 11.67 -4.08
C PHE A 26 5.38 11.11 -3.25
N PHE A 27 5.60 9.79 -3.31
CA PHE A 27 6.71 9.15 -2.59
C PHE A 27 8.06 9.45 -3.25
N GLU A 28 8.16 9.33 -4.58
CA GLU A 28 9.43 9.55 -5.31
C GLU A 28 9.97 10.97 -5.16
N SER A 29 9.09 11.97 -5.05
CA SER A 29 9.47 13.38 -4.91
C SER A 29 9.85 13.79 -3.48
N SER A 30 9.78 12.86 -2.53
CA SER A 30 10.09 13.15 -1.13
C SER A 30 11.58 13.47 -0.92
N PRO A 31 11.92 14.49 -0.10
CA PRO A 31 13.29 14.74 0.32
C PRO A 31 13.77 13.74 1.39
N ASP A 32 12.85 13.01 2.02
CA ASP A 32 13.16 11.97 3.00
C ASP A 32 13.56 10.67 2.28
N GLU A 33 14.73 10.14 2.62
CA GLU A 33 15.30 8.96 1.96
C GLU A 33 14.44 7.70 2.15
N MET A 34 13.87 7.52 3.34
CA MET A 34 13.03 6.35 3.66
C MET A 34 11.73 6.41 2.88
N ILE A 35 11.08 7.58 2.81
CA ILE A 35 9.87 7.78 2.00
C ILE A 35 10.18 7.62 0.50
N ARG A 36 11.31 8.16 0.02
CA ARG A 36 11.70 7.99 -1.38
C ARG A 36 11.93 6.52 -1.75
N ARG A 37 12.50 5.73 -0.84
CA ARG A 37 12.70 4.29 -1.02
C ARG A 37 11.38 3.51 -1.15
N ILE A 38 10.31 3.97 -0.49
CA ILE A 38 8.96 3.47 -0.76
C ILE A 38 8.57 3.77 -2.21
N GLY A 39 8.78 5.01 -2.67
CA GLY A 39 8.49 5.44 -4.05
C GLY A 39 9.24 4.61 -5.11
N ASP A 40 10.53 4.36 -4.88
CA ASP A 40 11.39 3.58 -5.79
C ASP A 40 10.89 2.14 -5.99
N ASN A 41 10.23 1.56 -4.99
CA ASN A 41 9.72 0.18 -4.99
C ASN A 41 8.18 0.12 -5.04
N PHE A 42 7.52 1.24 -5.30
CA PHE A 42 6.07 1.36 -5.26
C PHE A 42 5.42 0.64 -6.46
N GLU A 43 4.56 -0.34 -6.18
CA GLU A 43 3.73 -0.97 -7.22
C GLU A 43 2.49 -0.10 -7.50
N THR A 44 2.37 0.47 -8.69
CA THR A 44 1.11 1.05 -9.16
C THR A 44 0.10 -0.07 -9.40
N VAL A 45 -1.09 0.04 -8.81
CA VAL A 45 -2.16 -0.94 -8.98
C VAL A 45 -3.33 -0.33 -9.73
N ASP A 46 -3.76 -0.99 -10.82
CA ASP A 46 -4.87 -0.55 -11.67
C ASP A 46 -6.20 -1.24 -11.36
N ASN A 47 -6.19 -2.24 -10.48
CA ASN A 47 -7.35 -3.01 -10.06
C ASN A 47 -7.37 -3.15 -8.53
N ASP A 48 -8.28 -2.40 -7.90
CA ASP A 48 -8.45 -2.32 -6.46
C ASP A 48 -8.88 -3.64 -5.84
N GLU A 49 -9.77 -4.41 -6.50
CA GLU A 49 -10.17 -5.74 -6.01
C GLU A 49 -8.98 -6.69 -5.90
N LEU A 50 -8.11 -6.73 -6.92
CA LEU A 50 -6.89 -7.55 -6.91
C LEU A 50 -5.88 -7.08 -5.85
N ALA A 51 -5.74 -5.77 -5.66
CA ALA A 51 -4.91 -5.20 -4.60
C ALA A 51 -5.39 -5.69 -3.23
N MET A 52 -6.70 -5.56 -2.97
CA MET A 52 -7.32 -5.96 -1.73
C MET A 52 -7.18 -7.47 -1.49
N ASP A 53 -7.31 -8.30 -2.53
CA ASP A 53 -7.09 -9.74 -2.44
C ASP A 53 -5.66 -10.08 -1.97
N LYS A 54 -4.64 -9.34 -2.45
CA LYS A 54 -3.25 -9.49 -1.98
C LYS A 54 -3.07 -9.01 -0.54
N VAL A 55 -3.71 -7.89 -0.16
CA VAL A 55 -3.68 -7.36 1.22
C VAL A 55 -4.23 -8.40 2.20
N ILE A 56 -5.38 -8.98 1.86
CA ILE A 56 -6.06 -10.00 2.68
C ILE A 56 -5.18 -11.25 2.88
N ARG A 57 -4.43 -11.64 1.85
CA ARG A 57 -3.49 -12.77 1.92
C ARG A 57 -2.21 -12.43 2.68
N GLY A 58 -2.07 -11.22 3.19
CA GLY A 58 -0.87 -10.74 3.88
C GLY A 58 0.34 -10.69 2.95
N LYS A 59 0.14 -10.33 1.68
CA LYS A 59 1.21 -10.24 0.67
C LYS A 59 1.48 -8.82 0.20
N PHE A 60 0.58 -7.88 0.50
CA PHE A 60 0.64 -6.52 0.00
C PHE A 60 0.23 -5.51 1.06
N ALA A 61 0.98 -4.40 1.18
CA ALA A 61 0.56 -3.23 1.93
C ALA A 61 0.05 -2.16 0.95
N PHE A 62 -1.19 -1.72 1.12
CA PHE A 62 -1.86 -0.84 0.18
C PHE A 62 -2.01 0.57 0.76
N TYR A 63 -1.37 1.54 0.12
CA TYR A 63 -1.54 2.95 0.37
C TYR A 63 -2.78 3.46 -0.37
N GLU A 64 -3.78 3.84 0.40
CA GLU A 64 -5.01 4.44 -0.13
C GLU A 64 -5.69 5.28 0.97
N ASN A 65 -6.67 6.07 0.56
CA ASN A 65 -7.53 6.83 1.44
C ASN A 65 -8.15 5.96 2.56
N THR A 66 -8.03 6.41 3.80
CA THR A 66 -8.53 5.69 4.98
C THR A 66 -10.04 5.38 4.93
N TYR A 67 -10.85 6.23 4.30
CA TYR A 67 -12.29 5.97 4.15
C TYR A 67 -12.55 4.83 3.16
N PHE A 68 -11.81 4.79 2.05
CA PHE A 68 -11.87 3.68 1.10
C PHE A 68 -11.48 2.37 1.78
N LEU A 69 -10.37 2.35 2.53
CA LEU A 69 -9.90 1.15 3.24
C LEU A 69 -10.93 0.65 4.26
N LYS A 70 -11.55 1.54 5.02
CA LYS A 70 -12.63 1.19 5.97
C LYS A 70 -13.85 0.61 5.25
N GLU A 71 -14.25 1.21 4.14
CA GLU A 71 -15.37 0.72 3.33
C GLU A 71 -15.07 -0.66 2.74
N ALA A 72 -13.86 -0.87 2.22
CA ALA A 72 -13.42 -2.14 1.64
C ALA A 72 -13.49 -3.29 2.67
N VAL A 73 -13.12 -3.03 3.92
CA VAL A 73 -13.25 -3.98 5.03
C VAL A 73 -14.72 -4.32 5.29
N VAL A 74 -15.61 -3.32 5.33
CA VAL A 74 -17.06 -3.55 5.56
C VAL A 74 -17.70 -4.31 4.41
N LYS A 75 -17.46 -3.89 3.16
CA LYS A 75 -17.96 -4.56 1.95
C LYS A 75 -17.60 -6.05 1.93
N ARG A 76 -16.42 -6.39 2.44
CA ARG A 76 -15.99 -7.79 2.58
C ARG A 76 -16.79 -8.56 3.63
N GLN A 77 -17.10 -7.97 4.78
CA GLN A 77 -17.88 -8.66 5.83
C GLN A 77 -19.31 -8.99 5.39
N LEU A 78 -19.79 -8.29 4.36
CA LEU A 78 -21.12 -8.48 3.77
C LEU A 78 -21.14 -9.50 2.61
N LYS A 79 -19.96 -9.94 2.12
CA LYS A 79 -19.81 -11.01 1.13
C LYS A 79 -19.59 -12.34 1.83
#